data_AF-R7AN81-F1
#
_entry.id   AF-R7AN81-F1
#
_cell.length_a   1.000
_cell.length_b   1.000
_cell.length_c   1.000
_cell.angle_alpha   90.00
_cell.angle_beta   90.00
_cell.angle_gamma   90.00
#
_symmetry.space_group_name_H-M   'P 1'
#
loop_
_entity.id
_entity.type
_entity.pdbx_description
1 polymer ?
#
loop_
_entity_poly.entity_id
_entity_poly.type
_entity_poly.pdbx_seq_one_letter_code
_entity_poly.pdbx_strand_id
1 'polypeptide(L)'
;MNKTRTLKNTRKKVTNYPVVCHHMRKGITMSLSRNRDVARAEHVQNGEGHMYRDLLLTEDQIHGELTYVSSITLEPGCSIGVHTHSGDNEMYYIYEGTGTYTDGDETYPVQAGDVLFCNDGETHGIANEGNAPLRFVALMQATA
;
A
#
# COMPACT_ATOMS: atom_id res chain seq x y z
N MET A 1 -24.82 -21.06 -36.55
CA MET A 1 -25.21 -21.95 -35.42
C MET A 1 -24.11 -22.98 -35.23
N ASN A 2 -23.36 -22.90 -34.13
CA ASN A 2 -22.81 -24.07 -33.44
C ASN A 2 -22.19 -23.68 -32.08
N LYS A 3 -23.03 -23.89 -31.05
CA LYS A 3 -22.76 -24.37 -29.69
C LYS A 3 -21.49 -23.88 -28.97
N THR A 4 -21.74 -22.88 -28.12
CA THR A 4 -21.29 -22.67 -26.75
C THR A 4 -20.41 -23.78 -26.14
N ARG A 5 -19.19 -23.42 -25.73
CA ARG A 5 -18.43 -24.17 -24.72
C ARG A 5 -18.06 -23.21 -23.60
N THR A 6 -18.98 -23.07 -22.65
CA THR A 6 -18.76 -22.34 -21.40
C THR A 6 -17.67 -23.06 -20.61
N LEU A 7 -16.49 -22.45 -20.49
CA LEU A 7 -15.46 -22.89 -19.55
C LEU A 7 -15.99 -22.63 -18.14
N LYS A 8 -16.45 -23.69 -17.48
CA LYS A 8 -16.74 -23.68 -16.05
C LYS A 8 -15.42 -23.46 -15.32
N ASN A 9 -15.13 -22.22 -14.95
CA ASN A 9 -14.03 -21.88 -14.08
C ASN A 9 -14.38 -22.34 -12.66
N THR A 10 -14.09 -23.60 -12.34
CA THR A 10 -14.20 -24.12 -10.98
C THR A 10 -13.01 -23.58 -10.18
N ARG A 11 -13.11 -22.33 -9.72
CA ARG A 11 -12.26 -21.84 -8.62
C ARG A 11 -12.49 -22.77 -7.43
N LYS A 12 -11.47 -23.58 -7.12
CA LYS A 12 -11.40 -24.33 -5.87
C LYS A 12 -11.53 -23.30 -4.75
N LYS A 13 -12.63 -23.36 -3.99
CA LYS A 13 -12.72 -22.72 -2.68
C LYS A 13 -11.63 -23.35 -1.81
N VAL A 14 -10.52 -22.65 -1.61
CA VAL A 14 -9.59 -22.99 -0.53
C VAL A 14 -10.11 -22.27 0.70
N THR A 15 -10.94 -22.99 1.44
CA THR A 15 -11.26 -22.69 2.83
C THR A 15 -10.04 -23.02 3.68
N ASN A 16 -9.52 -22.07 4.49
CA ASN A 16 -9.19 -22.25 5.91
C ASN A 16 -8.21 -21.20 6.49
N TYR A 17 -8.80 -20.33 7.33
CA TYR A 17 -8.33 -19.72 8.60
C TYR A 17 -7.03 -18.90 8.70
N PRO A 18 -7.06 -17.73 9.37
CA PRO A 18 -5.87 -17.23 10.06
C PRO A 18 -5.61 -18.07 11.32
N VAL A 19 -4.40 -18.60 11.44
CA VAL A 19 -3.86 -19.08 12.72
C VAL A 19 -3.47 -17.86 13.53
N VAL A 20 -4.33 -17.42 14.45
CA VAL A 20 -3.92 -16.50 15.52
C VAL A 20 -3.33 -17.34 16.64
N CYS A 21 -2.00 -17.44 16.67
CA CYS A 21 -1.32 -18.12 17.77
C CYS A 21 -1.31 -17.20 19.00
N HIS A 22 -2.26 -17.41 19.91
CA HIS A 22 -2.33 -16.70 21.19
C HIS A 22 -1.38 -17.35 22.20
N HIS A 23 -0.11 -16.91 22.23
CA HIS A 23 0.75 -17.20 23.38
C HIS A 23 0.50 -16.14 24.45
N MET A 24 -0.39 -16.44 25.40
CA MET A 24 -0.60 -15.59 26.58
C MET A 24 0.61 -15.68 27.51
N ARG A 25 1.53 -14.73 27.42
CA ARG A 25 2.35 -14.31 28.56
C ARG A 25 1.59 -13.18 29.25
N LYS A 26 1.43 -13.25 30.58
CA LYS A 26 0.75 -12.21 31.37
C LYS A 26 1.27 -10.82 30.96
N GLY A 27 0.39 -9.99 30.42
CA GLY A 27 0.65 -8.56 30.18
C GLY A 27 1.30 -8.15 28.86
N ILE A 28 1.50 -9.04 27.87
CA ILE A 28 2.04 -8.66 26.55
C ILE A 28 1.16 -9.27 25.45
N THR A 29 0.39 -8.42 24.76
CA THR A 29 -0.34 -8.81 23.54
C THR A 29 0.63 -8.73 22.36
N MET A 30 1.10 -9.87 21.87
CA MET A 30 1.86 -9.96 20.61
C MET A 30 0.91 -10.42 19.50
N SER A 31 0.87 -9.69 18.38
CA SER A 31 0.18 -10.11 17.15
C SER A 31 1.20 -10.40 16.06
N LEU A 32 1.08 -11.57 15.42
CA LEU A 32 1.87 -11.99 14.26
C LEU A 32 0.95 -12.23 13.08
N SER A 33 1.06 -11.39 12.06
CA SER A 33 0.29 -11.51 10.82
C SER A 33 1.16 -12.04 9.69
N ARG A 34 0.69 -13.07 8.98
CA ARG A 34 1.31 -13.65 7.77
C ARG A 34 0.24 -13.86 6.70
N ASN A 35 0.66 -13.95 5.43
CA ASN A 35 -0.22 -14.23 4.29
C ASN A 35 -1.44 -13.30 4.24
N ARG A 36 -1.21 -12.01 4.42
CA ARG A 36 -2.26 -11.00 4.35
C ARG A 36 -2.79 -10.88 2.93
N ASP A 37 -4.06 -10.49 2.81
CA ASP A 37 -4.68 -10.24 1.52
C ASP A 37 -4.10 -8.97 0.91
N VAL A 38 -3.67 -9.08 -0.35
CA VAL A 38 -3.15 -7.96 -1.13
C VAL A 38 -4.22 -7.51 -2.10
N ALA A 39 -4.70 -6.28 -1.92
CA ALA A 39 -5.71 -5.67 -2.78
C ALA A 39 -5.06 -4.95 -3.97
N ARG A 40 -5.64 -5.05 -5.16
CA ARG A 40 -5.24 -4.28 -6.34
C ARG A 40 -6.19 -3.10 -6.53
N ALA A 41 -5.64 -1.91 -6.74
CA ALA A 41 -6.40 -0.70 -7.05
C ALA A 41 -5.87 -0.07 -8.34
N GLU A 42 -6.76 0.32 -9.23
CA GLU A 42 -6.44 0.92 -10.54
C GLU A 42 -6.47 2.44 -10.43
N HIS A 43 -5.59 3.12 -11.16
CA HIS A 43 -5.61 4.59 -11.32
C HIS A 43 -5.69 5.38 -10.01
N VAL A 44 -4.91 4.96 -9.02
CA VAL A 44 -4.94 5.57 -7.68
C VAL A 44 -4.49 7.01 -7.78
N GLN A 45 -5.34 7.93 -7.30
CA GLN A 45 -5.15 9.37 -7.42
C GLN A 45 -4.90 9.84 -8.86
N ASN A 46 -5.56 9.19 -9.83
CA ASN A 46 -5.36 9.42 -11.27
C ASN A 46 -3.95 9.08 -11.78
N GLY A 47 -3.21 8.24 -11.04
CA GLY A 47 -1.94 7.69 -11.50
C GLY A 47 -2.10 6.68 -12.64
N GLU A 48 -0.97 6.30 -13.20
CA GLU A 48 -0.88 5.32 -14.28
C GLU A 48 -0.93 3.89 -13.73
N GLY A 49 -1.59 3.01 -14.48
CA GLY A 49 -1.67 1.60 -14.14
C GLY A 49 -2.36 1.32 -12.81
N HIS A 50 -1.66 0.64 -11.90
CA HIS A 50 -2.24 0.11 -10.68
C HIS A 50 -1.26 0.03 -9.51
N MET A 51 -1.81 -0.06 -8.30
CA MET A 51 -1.05 -0.42 -7.10
C MET A 51 -1.56 -1.72 -6.49
N TYR A 52 -0.64 -2.45 -5.85
CA TYR A 52 -0.97 -3.48 -4.88
C TYR A 52 -0.82 -2.94 -3.47
N ARG A 53 -1.80 -3.21 -2.61
CA ARG A 53 -1.88 -2.75 -1.23
C ARG A 53 -1.97 -3.95 -0.29
N ASP A 54 -0.97 -4.09 0.57
CA ASP A 54 -0.96 -5.02 1.69
C ASP A 54 -1.17 -4.23 3.00
N LEU A 55 -2.34 -4.38 3.63
CA LEU A 55 -2.69 -3.67 4.86
C LEU A 55 -1.90 -4.23 6.04
N LEU A 56 -1.02 -3.42 6.65
CA LEU A 56 -0.09 -3.88 7.69
C LEU A 56 -0.71 -3.89 9.09
N LEU A 57 -1.58 -2.92 9.39
CA LEU A 57 -2.31 -2.82 10.64
C LEU A 57 -3.82 -2.77 10.39
N THR A 58 -4.59 -3.46 11.22
CA THR A 58 -6.06 -3.40 11.16
C THR A 58 -6.58 -2.12 11.80
N GLU A 59 -7.84 -1.78 11.52
CA GLU A 59 -8.53 -0.64 12.16
C GLU A 59 -8.41 -0.69 13.70
N ASP A 60 -8.61 -1.86 14.29
CA ASP A 60 -8.48 -2.09 15.74
C ASP A 60 -7.07 -1.81 16.31
N GLN A 61 -6.02 -1.84 15.47
CA GLN A 61 -4.62 -1.63 15.90
C GLN A 61 -4.14 -0.19 15.71
N ILE A 62 -4.80 0.55 14.82
CA ILE A 62 -4.39 1.89 14.37
C ILE A 62 -4.82 2.99 15.37
N HIS A 63 -5.84 2.72 16.20
CA HIS A 63 -6.27 3.54 17.35
C HIS A 63 -6.50 5.05 17.08
N GLY A 64 -6.82 5.43 15.85
CA GLY A 64 -7.30 6.78 15.48
C GLY A 64 -6.23 7.87 15.35
N GLU A 65 -5.04 7.69 15.93
CA GLU A 65 -3.90 8.60 15.69
C GLU A 65 -3.25 8.33 14.32
N LEU A 66 -3.14 7.04 13.99
CA LEU A 66 -2.88 6.62 12.62
C LEU A 66 -4.23 6.46 11.91
N THR A 67 -4.24 6.55 10.58
CA THR A 67 -5.44 6.29 9.77
C THR A 67 -5.18 5.24 8.71
N TYR A 68 -3.91 5.00 8.37
CA TYR A 68 -3.52 4.05 7.34
C TYR A 68 -2.09 3.57 7.56
N VAL A 69 -1.86 2.26 7.45
CA VAL A 69 -0.51 1.68 7.40
C VAL A 69 -0.51 0.51 6.42
N SER A 70 0.11 0.68 5.26
CA SER A 70 0.15 -0.36 4.22
C SER A 70 1.52 -0.47 3.56
N SER A 71 1.88 -1.67 3.16
CA SER A 71 2.95 -1.88 2.19
C SER A 71 2.36 -1.77 0.78
N ILE A 72 2.92 -0.88 -0.02
CA ILE A 72 2.52 -0.61 -1.40
C ILE A 72 3.51 -1.25 -2.36
N THR A 73 3.02 -1.70 -3.51
CA THR A 73 3.86 -2.10 -4.63
C THR A 73 3.34 -1.47 -5.91
N LEU A 74 4.23 -0.78 -6.59
CA LEU A 74 4.04 -0.24 -7.94
C LEU A 74 4.87 -1.07 -8.91
N GLU A 75 4.22 -1.70 -9.87
CA GLU A 75 4.91 -2.35 -10.99
C GLU A 75 5.53 -1.28 -11.92
N PRO A 76 6.51 -1.65 -12.78
CA PRO A 76 7.06 -0.75 -13.79
C PRO A 76 5.97 -0.01 -14.58
N GLY A 77 6.11 1.31 -14.69
CA GLY A 77 5.16 2.20 -15.36
C GLY A 77 3.92 2.56 -14.54
N CYS A 78 3.76 2.07 -13.32
CA CYS A 78 2.64 2.44 -12.45
C CYS A 78 2.98 3.63 -11.54
N SER A 79 1.97 4.41 -11.17
CA SER A 79 2.11 5.54 -10.25
C SER A 79 0.91 5.72 -9.32
N ILE A 80 1.17 6.42 -8.22
CA ILE A 80 0.14 7.14 -7.47
C ILE A 80 0.22 8.59 -7.95
N GLY A 81 -0.87 9.08 -8.52
CA GLY A 81 -0.91 10.44 -9.08
C GLY A 81 -0.75 11.52 -8.01
N VAL A 82 -0.39 12.73 -8.45
CA VAL A 82 -0.19 13.86 -7.56
C VAL A 82 -1.51 14.25 -6.90
N HIS A 83 -1.52 14.32 -5.58
CA HIS A 83 -2.71 14.62 -4.79
C HIS A 83 -2.38 15.38 -3.51
N THR A 84 -3.40 16.07 -2.98
CA THR A 84 -3.32 16.85 -1.75
C THR A 84 -3.81 16.03 -0.56
N HIS A 85 -3.10 16.09 0.55
CA HIS A 85 -3.59 15.58 1.83
C HIS A 85 -4.48 16.60 2.55
N SER A 86 -5.52 16.11 3.23
CA SER A 86 -6.48 16.95 3.94
C SER A 86 -6.95 16.26 5.21
N GLY A 87 -6.41 16.69 6.35
CA GLY A 87 -6.69 16.11 7.66
C GLY A 87 -5.73 14.99 8.08
N ASP A 88 -4.63 14.81 7.33
CA ASP A 88 -3.58 13.86 7.68
C ASP A 88 -2.22 14.25 7.06
N ASN A 89 -1.15 13.70 7.64
CA ASN A 89 0.19 13.69 7.06
C ASN A 89 0.48 12.28 6.53
N GLU A 90 1.39 12.16 5.56
CA GLU A 90 1.82 10.85 5.05
C GLU A 90 3.34 10.69 5.03
N MET A 91 3.82 9.54 5.49
CA MET A 91 5.21 9.12 5.41
C MET A 91 5.36 7.91 4.47
N TYR A 92 6.35 7.99 3.57
CA TYR A 92 6.83 6.83 2.81
C TYR A 92 8.20 6.37 3.30
N TYR A 93 8.34 5.06 3.49
CA TYR A 93 9.65 4.41 3.63
C TYR A 93 9.86 3.42 2.49
N ILE A 94 10.81 3.71 1.60
CA ILE A 94 11.11 2.86 0.45
C ILE A 94 12.06 1.75 0.89
N TYR A 95 11.69 0.51 0.66
CA TYR A 95 12.51 -0.65 1.06
C TYR A 95 12.95 -1.52 -0.11
N GLU A 96 12.40 -1.32 -1.31
CA GLU A 96 12.82 -2.02 -2.53
C GLU A 96 12.59 -1.15 -3.78
N GLY A 97 13.53 -1.18 -4.71
CA GLY A 97 13.40 -0.50 -6.01
C GLY A 97 13.79 0.98 -6.00
N THR A 98 13.43 1.65 -7.10
CA THR A 98 13.66 3.08 -7.35
C THR A 98 12.42 3.70 -7.94
N GLY A 99 12.22 5.00 -7.76
CA GLY A 99 11.12 5.75 -8.33
C GLY A 99 11.41 7.23 -8.46
N THR A 100 10.39 7.97 -8.85
CA THR A 100 10.39 9.43 -8.91
C THR A 100 9.27 9.91 -7.99
N TYR A 101 9.64 10.66 -6.95
CA TYR A 101 8.70 11.30 -6.03
C TYR A 101 8.45 12.74 -6.46
N THR A 102 7.20 13.17 -6.47
CA THR A 102 6.81 14.56 -6.70
C THR A 102 6.47 15.20 -5.37
N ASP A 103 7.04 16.37 -5.09
CA ASP A 103 6.73 17.20 -3.93
C ASP A 103 6.38 18.61 -4.43
N GLY A 104 5.09 18.96 -4.39
CA GLY A 104 4.59 20.14 -5.07
C GLY A 104 4.87 20.12 -6.57
N ASP A 105 5.66 21.08 -7.04
CA ASP A 105 6.07 21.22 -8.45
C ASP A 105 7.42 20.58 -8.78
N GLU A 106 8.10 20.02 -7.77
CA GLU A 106 9.44 19.46 -7.91
C GLU A 106 9.42 17.92 -7.92
N THR A 107 10.43 17.33 -8.57
CA THR A 107 10.58 15.87 -8.64
C THR A 107 11.96 15.42 -8.21
N TYR A 108 12.00 14.28 -7.51
CA TYR A 108 13.19 13.75 -6.87
C TYR A 108 13.34 12.26 -7.20
N PRO A 109 14.52 11.80 -7.63
CA PRO A 109 14.78 10.37 -7.71
C PRO A 109 14.86 9.80 -6.29
N VAL A 110 14.22 8.66 -6.08
CA VAL A 110 14.16 7.99 -4.77
C VAL A 110 14.50 6.50 -4.91
N GLN A 111 15.05 5.92 -3.85
CA GLN A 111 15.53 4.54 -3.81
C GLN A 111 15.31 3.88 -2.45
N ALA A 112 15.51 2.57 -2.39
CA ALA A 112 15.49 1.84 -1.13
C ALA A 112 16.40 2.47 -0.06
N GLY A 113 15.85 2.73 1.12
CA GLY A 113 16.49 3.44 2.22
C GLY A 113 15.95 4.85 2.43
N ASP A 114 15.34 5.47 1.41
CA ASP A 114 14.82 6.83 1.52
C ASP A 114 13.51 6.89 2.33
N VAL A 115 13.36 8.00 3.05
CA VAL A 115 12.15 8.33 3.82
C VAL A 115 11.64 9.68 3.32
N LEU A 116 10.35 9.73 3.03
CA LEU A 116 9.67 10.90 2.48
C LEU A 116 8.51 11.27 3.40
N PHE A 117 8.20 12.55 3.52
CA PHE A 117 7.13 13.04 4.37
C PHE A 117 6.38 14.17 3.66
N CYS A 118 5.05 14.09 3.68
CA CYS A 118 4.13 15.09 3.14
C CYS A 118 3.25 15.60 4.29
N ASN A 119 3.24 16.91 4.54
CA ASN A 119 2.39 17.48 5.58
C ASN A 119 0.94 17.59 5.11
N ASP A 120 0.03 17.72 6.08
CA ASP A 120 -1.35 18.12 5.82
C ASP A 120 -1.42 19.44 5.04
N GLY A 121 -2.24 19.44 3.99
CA GLY A 121 -2.37 20.53 3.04
C GLY A 121 -1.32 20.56 1.93
N GLU A 122 -0.28 19.73 2.00
CA GLU A 122 0.73 19.61 0.93
C GLU A 122 0.33 18.58 -0.12
N THR A 123 1.02 18.61 -1.26
CA THR A 123 0.77 17.74 -2.40
C THR A 123 1.97 16.89 -2.73
N HIS A 124 1.73 15.62 -3.02
CA HIS A 124 2.80 14.74 -3.47
C HIS A 124 2.31 13.65 -4.45
N GLY A 125 3.24 12.93 -5.05
CA GLY A 125 2.97 11.76 -5.88
C GLY A 125 4.20 10.86 -5.97
N ILE A 126 4.03 9.63 -6.47
CA ILE A 126 5.16 8.72 -6.67
C ILE A 126 4.95 7.83 -7.89
N ALA A 127 5.97 7.74 -8.75
CA ALA A 127 5.94 6.95 -9.96
C ALA A 127 7.10 5.94 -10.00
N ASN A 128 6.82 4.75 -10.53
CA ASN A 128 7.84 3.77 -10.86
C ASN A 128 8.18 3.83 -12.35
N GLU A 129 9.20 4.60 -12.69
CA GLU A 129 9.73 4.72 -14.06
C GLU A 129 10.83 3.68 -14.36
N GLY A 130 11.14 2.82 -13.38
CA GLY A 130 12.14 1.77 -13.48
C GLY A 130 11.64 0.52 -14.20
N ASN A 131 12.45 -0.54 -14.16
CA ASN A 131 12.16 -1.83 -14.79
C ASN A 131 11.94 -2.98 -13.78
N ALA A 132 11.88 -2.65 -12.49
CA ALA A 132 11.62 -3.56 -11.40
C ALA A 132 10.54 -2.97 -10.46
N PRO A 133 9.87 -3.78 -9.63
CA PRO A 133 8.90 -3.26 -8.68
C PRO A 133 9.50 -2.24 -7.71
N LEU A 134 8.74 -1.17 -7.44
CA LEU A 134 9.00 -0.21 -6.36
C LEU A 134 8.09 -0.58 -5.19
N ARG A 135 8.67 -0.74 -4.00
CA ARG A 135 7.92 -1.07 -2.78
C ARG A 135 8.28 -0.17 -1.62
N PHE A 136 7.25 0.27 -0.93
CA PHE A 136 7.37 1.19 0.19
C PHE A 136 6.26 0.97 1.20
N VAL A 137 6.50 1.37 2.44
CA VAL A 137 5.46 1.49 3.45
C VAL A 137 4.88 2.89 3.38
N ALA A 138 3.56 3.00 3.32
CA ALA A 138 2.81 4.23 3.46
C ALA A 138 2.12 4.25 4.83
N LEU A 139 2.35 5.31 5.59
CA LEU A 139 1.77 5.55 6.90
C LEU A 139 1.12 6.93 6.92
N MET A 140 -0.18 6.98 7.18
CA MET A 140 -0.92 8.22 7.35
C MET A 140 -1.26 8.44 8.82
N GLN A 141 -1.02 9.67 9.28
CA GLN A 141 -1.29 10.11 10.65
C GLN A 141 -2.30 11.25 10.60
N ALA A 142 -3.41 11.14 11.33
CA ALA A 142 -4.41 12.18 11.41
C ALA A 142 -3.81 13.48 11.99
N THR A 143 -4.23 14.62 11.43
CA THR A 143 -4.00 15.94 12.02
C THR A 143 -5.21 16.39 12.84
N ALA A 144 -4.98 17.32 13.76
CA ALA A 144 -5.98 17.79 14.74
C ALA A 144 -6.82 18.96 14.21
#